data_AF-A0A0Q5H2Z8-F1
#
_entry.id   AF-A0A0Q5H2Z8-F1
#
_cell.length_a   1.000
_cell.length_b   1.000
_cell.length_c   1.000
_cell.angle_alpha   90.00
_cell.angle_beta   90.00
_cell.angle_gamma   90.00
#
_symmetry.space_group_name_H-M   'P 1'
#
loop_
_entity.id
_entity.type
_entity.pdbx_description
1 polymer ?
#
loop_
_entity_poly.entity_id
_entity_poly.type
_entity_poly.pdbx_seq_one_letter_code
_entity_poly.pdbx_strand_id
1 'polypeptide(L)'
;MTIPTLFLAVLLSLLPHAASAQTLCAREPVDERAPAELARFVEPGSCLLRFYPADLDGDGTRDYLVVLQRGDDMGSRVLLVVGRGSNGALALLKKNGAVVGCQDCGGVMGDPFQELEVKGRRFTVSNAGGSRDRWSSSYTFAYSRRDKTWQLVRVEIDSFDVHAPDTSRESQVHVPPKDFGKIDFADFDPDNYLKKR
;
A
#
# COMPACT_ATOMS: atom_id res chain seq x y z
N MET A 1 -52.76 -54.84 -8.05
CA MET A 1 -51.98 -54.21 -9.13
C MET A 1 -51.67 -52.79 -8.71
N THR A 2 -50.48 -52.59 -8.17
CA THR A 2 -49.98 -51.34 -7.59
C THR A 2 -48.89 -50.78 -8.51
N ILE A 3 -49.07 -49.54 -8.99
CA ILE A 3 -48.06 -48.82 -9.76
C ILE A 3 -47.50 -47.72 -8.83
N PRO A 4 -46.20 -47.68 -8.52
CA PRO A 4 -45.61 -46.54 -7.85
C PRO A 4 -45.09 -45.54 -8.87
N THR A 5 -45.55 -44.31 -8.77
CA THR A 5 -45.06 -43.18 -9.58
C THR A 5 -43.72 -42.73 -9.02
N LEU A 6 -42.63 -42.94 -9.77
CA LEU A 6 -41.30 -42.40 -9.48
C LEU A 6 -41.31 -40.88 -9.67
N PHE A 7 -41.04 -40.12 -8.61
CA PHE A 7 -40.65 -38.72 -8.71
C PHE A 7 -39.15 -38.62 -8.94
N LEU A 8 -38.76 -38.19 -10.14
CA LEU A 8 -37.38 -37.87 -10.50
C LEU A 8 -37.07 -36.44 -10.03
N ALA A 9 -36.33 -36.29 -8.92
CA ALA A 9 -35.82 -35.00 -8.48
C ALA A 9 -34.55 -34.66 -9.27
N VAL A 10 -34.66 -33.74 -10.24
CA VAL A 10 -33.50 -33.15 -10.91
C VAL A 10 -32.90 -32.12 -9.96
N LEU A 11 -31.80 -32.49 -9.29
CA LEU A 11 -30.98 -31.55 -8.52
C LEU A 11 -30.20 -30.68 -9.52
N LEU A 12 -30.70 -29.47 -9.76
CA LEU A 12 -29.97 -28.45 -10.51
C LEU A 12 -28.87 -27.88 -9.59
N SER A 13 -27.64 -28.37 -9.76
CA SER A 13 -26.46 -27.86 -9.06
C SER A 13 -26.14 -26.43 -9.54
N LEU A 14 -26.61 -25.45 -8.78
CA LEU A 14 -26.13 -24.07 -8.86
C LEU A 14 -24.66 -24.04 -8.42
N LEU A 15 -23.73 -24.08 -9.38
CA LEU A 15 -22.34 -23.72 -9.14
C LEU A 15 -22.26 -22.20 -9.02
N PRO A 16 -21.91 -21.64 -7.85
CA PRO A 16 -21.60 -20.22 -7.76
C PRO A 16 -20.32 -19.96 -8.57
N HIS A 17 -20.47 -19.24 -9.67
CA HIS A 17 -19.34 -18.67 -10.38
C HIS A 17 -18.70 -17.63 -9.47
N ALA A 18 -17.60 -17.99 -8.80
CA ALA A 18 -16.75 -17.05 -8.10
C ALA A 18 -15.98 -16.20 -9.13
N ALA A 19 -16.68 -15.28 -9.79
CA ALA A 19 -16.04 -14.14 -10.41
C ALA A 19 -15.66 -13.19 -9.27
N SER A 20 -14.44 -13.34 -8.74
CA SER A 20 -13.85 -12.33 -7.86
C SER A 20 -13.54 -11.11 -8.73
N ALA A 21 -14.56 -10.30 -8.95
CA ALA A 21 -14.39 -8.96 -9.48
C ALA A 21 -13.61 -8.19 -8.42
N GLN A 22 -12.36 -7.88 -8.71
CA GLN A 22 -11.58 -6.95 -7.92
C GLN A 22 -12.38 -5.64 -7.92
N THR A 23 -12.92 -5.25 -6.77
CA THR A 23 -13.47 -3.90 -6.61
C THR A 23 -12.29 -2.95 -6.66
N LEU A 24 -11.96 -2.48 -7.86
CA LEU A 24 -11.07 -1.34 -8.06
C LEU A 24 -11.80 -0.11 -7.49
N CYS A 25 -11.06 0.79 -6.84
CA CYS A 25 -11.65 2.03 -6.33
C CYS A 25 -12.19 2.95 -7.46
N ALA A 26 -11.78 2.68 -8.72
CA ALA A 26 -12.17 3.26 -10.00
C ALA A 26 -12.19 4.80 -10.11
N ARG A 27 -11.22 5.33 -10.87
CA ARG A 27 -11.33 6.36 -11.93
C ARG A 27 -9.95 6.52 -12.58
N GLU A 28 -9.66 5.69 -13.58
CA GLU A 28 -8.67 5.86 -14.68
C GLU A 28 -8.51 4.46 -15.34
N PRO A 29 -8.26 4.36 -16.65
CA PRO A 29 -7.94 3.08 -17.28
C PRO A 29 -6.63 2.56 -16.70
N VAL A 30 -6.69 1.49 -15.90
CA VAL A 30 -5.48 0.82 -15.40
C VAL A 30 -4.86 0.09 -16.59
N ASP A 31 -3.81 0.68 -17.17
CA ASP A 31 -3.10 0.16 -18.35
C ASP A 31 -2.36 -1.18 -18.06
N GLU A 32 -2.37 -1.65 -16.82
CA GLU A 32 -1.98 -3.02 -16.47
C GLU A 32 -3.01 -3.63 -15.52
N ARG A 33 -3.73 -4.68 -15.96
CA ARG A 33 -4.62 -5.40 -15.06
C ARG A 33 -3.79 -6.05 -13.96
N ALA A 34 -4.15 -5.77 -12.69
CA ALA A 34 -3.52 -6.42 -11.55
C ALA A 34 -3.60 -7.95 -11.70
N PRO A 35 -2.52 -8.71 -11.40
CA PRO A 35 -2.57 -10.15 -11.42
C PRO A 35 -3.75 -10.69 -10.62
N ALA A 36 -4.51 -11.64 -11.17
CA ALA A 36 -5.69 -12.19 -10.52
C ALA A 36 -5.39 -12.74 -9.11
N GLU A 37 -4.17 -13.26 -8.91
CA GLU A 37 -3.70 -13.74 -7.62
C GLU A 37 -3.71 -12.68 -6.51
N LEU A 38 -3.58 -11.38 -6.85
CA LEU A 38 -3.60 -10.29 -5.88
C LEU A 38 -4.96 -10.10 -5.22
N ALA A 39 -6.05 -10.57 -5.85
CA ALA A 39 -7.40 -10.44 -5.31
C ALA A 39 -7.54 -11.02 -3.90
N ARG A 40 -6.75 -12.06 -3.55
CA ARG A 40 -6.78 -12.69 -2.22
C ARG A 40 -6.26 -11.78 -1.10
N PHE A 41 -5.51 -10.73 -1.43
CA PHE A 41 -4.95 -9.79 -0.46
C PHE A 41 -5.83 -8.55 -0.27
N VAL A 42 -6.88 -8.38 -1.07
CA VAL A 42 -7.84 -7.28 -0.89
C VAL A 42 -8.73 -7.61 0.31
N GLU A 43 -8.57 -6.86 1.39
CA GLU A 43 -9.34 -7.03 2.62
C GLU A 43 -10.83 -6.74 2.37
N PRO A 44 -11.77 -7.45 3.04
CA PRO A 44 -13.20 -7.13 2.96
C PRO A 44 -13.46 -5.64 3.26
N GLY A 45 -14.33 -5.02 2.47
CA GLY A 45 -14.62 -3.59 2.59
C GLY A 45 -13.51 -2.66 2.11
N SER A 46 -12.45 -3.19 1.47
CA SER A 46 -11.42 -2.40 0.81
C SER A 46 -11.45 -2.60 -0.71
N CYS A 47 -10.85 -1.66 -1.43
CA CYS A 47 -10.64 -1.71 -2.86
C CYS A 47 -9.15 -1.62 -3.19
N LEU A 48 -8.76 -2.20 -4.33
CA LEU A 48 -7.39 -2.06 -4.85
C LEU A 48 -7.25 -0.65 -5.45
N LEU A 49 -6.33 0.15 -4.90
CA LEU A 49 -6.07 1.52 -5.36
C LEU A 49 -4.93 1.56 -6.38
N ARG A 50 -3.77 0.96 -6.05
CA ARG A 50 -2.59 0.89 -6.91
C ARG A 50 -1.82 -0.40 -6.65
N PHE A 51 -1.06 -0.84 -7.64
CA PHE A 51 -0.04 -1.87 -7.44
C PHE A 51 1.20 -1.57 -8.27
N TYR A 52 2.36 -2.04 -7.82
CA TYR A 52 3.64 -1.85 -8.50
C TYR A 52 4.42 -3.16 -8.51
N PRO A 53 4.67 -3.78 -9.68
CA PRO A 53 5.52 -4.96 -9.79
C PRO A 53 7.01 -4.57 -9.68
N ALA A 54 7.78 -5.27 -8.85
CA ALA A 54 9.23 -5.08 -8.71
C ALA A 54 9.92 -6.27 -8.04
N ASP A 55 11.24 -6.41 -8.19
CA ASP A 55 12.06 -7.33 -7.38
C ASP A 55 12.54 -6.56 -6.13
N LEU A 56 11.75 -6.64 -5.05
CA LEU A 56 11.90 -5.77 -3.88
C LEU A 56 12.96 -6.27 -2.90
N ASP A 57 13.25 -7.57 -2.88
CA ASP A 57 14.28 -8.18 -2.03
C ASP A 57 15.57 -8.56 -2.78
N GLY A 58 15.52 -8.61 -4.11
CA GLY A 58 16.66 -8.92 -4.98
C GLY A 58 16.90 -10.42 -5.14
N ASP A 59 15.85 -11.24 -5.09
CA ASP A 59 15.89 -12.69 -5.33
C ASP A 59 15.65 -13.06 -6.81
N GLY A 60 15.36 -12.08 -7.66
CA GLY A 60 15.11 -12.26 -9.09
C GLY A 60 13.68 -12.67 -9.42
N THR A 61 12.80 -12.80 -8.42
CA THR A 61 11.37 -12.99 -8.59
C THR A 61 10.61 -11.67 -8.48
N ARG A 62 9.38 -11.66 -9.00
CA ARG A 62 8.54 -10.47 -8.99
C ARG A 62 7.70 -10.43 -7.73
N ASP A 63 7.92 -9.39 -6.94
CA ASP A 63 7.09 -8.92 -5.84
C ASP A 63 6.14 -7.80 -6.31
N TYR A 64 5.28 -7.39 -5.38
CA TYR A 64 4.28 -6.35 -5.57
C TYR A 64 4.20 -5.47 -4.33
N LEU A 65 4.25 -4.17 -4.56
CA LEU A 65 3.66 -3.21 -3.63
C LEU A 65 2.18 -3.08 -3.96
N VAL A 66 1.31 -3.15 -2.97
CA VAL A 66 -0.15 -3.08 -3.16
C VAL A 66 -0.72 -2.04 -2.21
N VAL A 67 -1.34 -1.00 -2.77
CA VAL A 67 -2.06 0.02 -1.99
C VAL A 67 -3.54 -0.34 -2.02
N LEU A 68 -4.09 -0.59 -0.83
CA LEU A 68 -5.51 -0.77 -0.63
C LEU A 68 -6.10 0.49 0.00
N GLN A 69 -7.33 0.82 -0.39
CA GLN A 69 -8.12 1.84 0.27
C GLN A 69 -9.33 1.18 0.92
N ARG A 70 -9.55 1.47 2.20
CA ARG A 70 -10.72 1.02 2.96
C ARG A 70 -11.92 1.89 2.62
N GLY A 71 -13.11 1.31 2.62
CA GLY A 71 -14.38 2.02 2.53
C GLY A 71 -14.84 2.60 3.87
N ASP A 72 -13.90 3.04 4.72
CA ASP A 72 -14.22 3.80 5.93
C ASP A 72 -14.35 5.30 5.60
N ASP A 73 -14.90 6.07 6.55
CA ASP A 73 -15.23 7.48 6.33
C ASP A 73 -14.04 8.36 5.92
N MET A 74 -12.82 7.98 6.33
CA MET A 74 -11.59 8.70 6.02
C MET A 74 -10.91 8.22 4.74
N GLY A 75 -11.37 7.11 4.16
CA GLY A 75 -10.67 6.42 3.06
C GLY A 75 -9.26 5.98 3.48
N SER A 76 -9.12 5.37 4.65
CA SER A 76 -7.84 4.92 5.21
C SER A 76 -7.13 3.94 4.27
N ARG A 77 -5.79 3.99 4.23
CA ARG A 77 -5.00 3.18 3.30
C ARG A 77 -4.06 2.22 3.98
N VAL A 78 -3.75 1.15 3.26
CA VAL A 78 -2.77 0.14 3.67
C VAL A 78 -1.84 -0.12 2.51
N LEU A 79 -0.53 -0.11 2.78
CA LEU A 79 0.49 -0.59 1.86
C LEU A 79 0.94 -1.99 2.27
N LEU A 80 0.83 -2.92 1.31
CA LEU A 80 1.30 -4.28 1.44
C LEU A 80 2.57 -4.48 0.61
N VAL A 81 3.47 -5.31 1.13
CA VAL A 81 4.53 -5.96 0.36
C VAL A 81 4.11 -7.41 0.18
N VAL A 82 3.90 -7.82 -1.06
CA VAL A 82 3.47 -9.17 -1.45
C VAL A 82 4.55 -9.77 -2.34
N GLY A 83 5.08 -10.93 -1.98
CA GLY A 83 6.13 -11.61 -2.74
C GLY A 83 5.85 -13.08 -2.93
N ARG A 84 6.72 -13.78 -3.66
CA ARG A 84 6.56 -15.23 -3.86
C ARG A 84 7.12 -16.00 -2.66
N GLY A 85 6.29 -16.86 -2.08
CA GLY A 85 6.74 -17.85 -1.11
C GLY A 85 7.55 -18.96 -1.77
N SER A 86 8.15 -19.83 -0.96
CA SER A 86 8.96 -20.97 -1.41
C SER A 86 8.18 -21.99 -2.26
N ASN A 87 6.86 -22.01 -2.16
CA ASN A 87 5.96 -22.83 -2.97
C ASN A 87 5.58 -22.16 -4.31
N GLY A 88 6.15 -21.00 -4.62
CA GLY A 88 5.87 -20.22 -5.83
C GLY A 88 4.58 -19.40 -5.78
N ALA A 89 3.74 -19.54 -4.75
CA ALA A 89 2.51 -18.76 -4.60
C ALA A 89 2.79 -17.38 -3.97
N LEU A 90 1.99 -16.38 -4.31
CA LEU A 90 2.05 -15.09 -3.63
C LEU A 90 1.69 -15.24 -2.14
N ALA A 91 2.44 -14.54 -1.30
CA ALA A 91 2.25 -14.43 0.14
C ALA A 91 2.40 -12.96 0.58
N LEU A 92 1.65 -12.58 1.62
CA LEU A 92 1.83 -11.30 2.29
C LEU A 92 3.14 -11.33 3.09
N LEU A 93 4.08 -10.46 2.75
CA LEU A 93 5.37 -10.37 3.44
C LEU A 93 5.37 -9.28 4.51
N LYS A 94 4.79 -8.12 4.20
CA LYS A 94 4.64 -7.00 5.14
C LYS A 94 3.38 -6.20 4.89
N LYS A 95 2.94 -5.48 5.92
CA LYS A 95 1.78 -4.58 5.90
C LYS A 95 2.09 -3.35 6.74
N ASN A 96 1.77 -2.16 6.22
CA ASN A 96 1.82 -0.90 6.96
C ASN A 96 0.52 -0.12 6.70
N GLY A 97 -0.13 0.35 7.77
CA GLY A 97 -1.41 1.09 7.70
C GLY A 97 -1.31 2.60 7.90
N ALA A 98 -0.10 3.16 7.94
CA ALA A 98 0.14 4.57 8.32
C ALA A 98 0.96 5.35 7.28
N VAL A 99 1.80 4.68 6.48
CA VAL A 99 2.76 5.33 5.56
C VAL A 99 2.08 6.03 4.37
N VAL A 100 0.92 5.53 3.93
CA VAL A 100 0.13 6.15 2.86
C VAL A 100 -1.00 6.93 3.51
N GLY A 101 -1.06 8.24 3.26
CA GLY A 101 -2.12 9.09 3.81
C GLY A 101 -3.50 8.66 3.32
N CYS A 102 -4.51 8.80 4.19
CA CYS A 102 -5.91 8.50 3.85
C CYS A 102 -6.44 9.45 2.76
N GLN A 103 -7.52 9.07 2.08
CA GLN A 103 -8.09 9.83 0.96
C GLN A 103 -8.36 11.32 1.29
N ASP A 104 -8.76 11.63 2.52
CA ASP A 104 -9.13 13.00 2.92
C ASP A 104 -8.15 13.63 3.92
N CYS A 105 -6.94 13.06 4.05
CA CYS A 105 -5.95 13.48 5.05
C CYS A 105 -5.05 14.66 4.61
N GLY A 106 -5.19 15.16 3.38
CA GLY A 106 -4.34 16.23 2.84
C GLY A 106 -4.83 17.65 3.15
N GLY A 107 -5.88 17.80 3.96
CA GLY A 107 -6.46 19.11 4.27
C GLY A 107 -7.22 19.70 3.09
N VAL A 108 -7.05 21.00 2.83
CA VAL A 108 -7.75 21.69 1.72
C VAL A 108 -7.32 21.14 0.34
N MET A 109 -6.12 20.57 0.25
CA MET A 109 -5.64 19.93 -0.98
C MET A 109 -6.34 18.59 -1.31
N GLY A 110 -7.09 18.00 -0.38
CA GLY A 110 -7.76 16.72 -0.58
C GLY A 110 -6.82 15.53 -0.37
N ASP A 111 -6.64 14.70 -1.40
CA ASP A 111 -5.88 13.45 -1.31
C ASP A 111 -4.37 13.69 -1.17
N PRO A 112 -3.75 13.27 -0.04
CA PRO A 112 -2.34 13.50 0.17
C PRO A 112 -1.43 12.54 -0.59
N PHE A 113 -1.89 11.36 -1.02
CA PHE A 113 -1.01 10.36 -1.63
C PHE A 113 -0.62 10.78 -3.05
N GLN A 114 0.64 11.19 -3.22
CA GLN A 114 1.15 11.67 -4.50
C GLN A 114 1.72 10.54 -5.34
N GLU A 115 2.61 9.75 -4.72
CA GLU A 115 3.43 8.79 -5.46
C GLU A 115 3.85 7.61 -4.59
N LEU A 116 3.96 6.44 -5.24
CA LEU A 116 4.71 5.30 -4.75
C LEU A 116 5.72 4.91 -5.82
N GLU A 117 6.98 5.31 -5.60
CA GLU A 117 8.06 5.10 -6.55
C GLU A 117 8.86 3.85 -6.19
N VAL A 118 9.28 3.07 -7.18
CA VAL A 118 10.23 1.97 -7.00
C VAL A 118 11.51 2.24 -7.81
N LYS A 119 12.65 2.25 -7.12
CA LYS A 119 13.99 2.43 -7.71
C LYS A 119 14.94 1.35 -7.22
N GLY A 120 15.16 0.34 -8.08
CA GLY A 120 15.89 -0.87 -7.70
C GLY A 120 15.21 -1.58 -6.52
N ARG A 121 15.95 -1.85 -5.44
CA ARG A 121 15.45 -2.51 -4.22
C ARG A 121 14.98 -1.53 -3.15
N ARG A 122 14.53 -0.35 -3.59
CA ARG A 122 14.00 0.71 -2.75
C ARG A 122 12.64 1.13 -3.24
N PHE A 123 11.77 1.48 -2.32
CA PHE A 123 10.54 2.17 -2.64
C PHE A 123 10.35 3.39 -1.75
N THR A 124 9.71 4.41 -2.30
CA THR A 124 9.42 5.67 -1.61
C THR A 124 7.94 5.96 -1.68
N VAL A 125 7.33 6.23 -0.53
CA VAL A 125 5.95 6.73 -0.45
C VAL A 125 6.01 8.24 -0.24
N SER A 126 5.36 9.00 -1.11
CA SER A 126 5.32 10.47 -1.07
C SER A 126 3.90 10.95 -0.79
N ASN A 127 3.75 11.77 0.24
CA ASN A 127 2.50 12.42 0.62
C ASN A 127 2.68 13.95 0.63
N ALA A 128 1.66 14.71 0.24
CA ALA A 128 1.68 16.17 0.31
C ALA A 128 0.28 16.73 0.59
N GLY A 129 0.20 17.84 1.33
CA GLY A 129 -1.08 18.43 1.67
C GLY A 129 -0.95 19.83 2.25
N GLY A 130 -2.01 20.25 2.93
CA GLY A 130 -2.08 21.52 3.64
C GLY A 130 -3.09 22.49 3.04
N SER A 131 -2.91 23.78 3.34
CA SER A 131 -3.75 24.87 2.85
C SER A 131 -2.89 26.08 2.48
N ARG A 132 -2.81 27.08 3.37
CA ARG A 132 -1.82 28.16 3.31
C ARG A 132 -0.43 27.61 3.59
N ASP A 133 -0.28 26.87 4.68
CA ASP A 133 0.92 26.09 4.93
C ASP A 133 0.83 24.80 4.16
N ARG A 134 1.80 24.56 3.28
CA ARG A 134 1.98 23.33 2.53
C ARG A 134 2.97 22.46 3.25
N TRP A 135 2.75 21.15 3.17
CA TRP A 135 3.68 20.15 3.66
C TRP A 135 3.86 19.05 2.63
N SER A 136 5.03 18.42 2.65
CA SER A 136 5.28 17.16 1.96
C SER A 136 6.12 16.23 2.85
N SER A 137 5.94 14.94 2.68
CA SER A 137 6.72 13.90 3.34
C SER A 137 7.03 12.77 2.38
N SER A 138 8.27 12.31 2.38
CA SER A 138 8.72 11.16 1.59
C SER A 138 9.42 10.16 2.49
N TYR A 139 8.99 8.90 2.43
CA TYR A 139 9.50 7.81 3.27
C TYR A 139 10.10 6.73 2.38
N THR A 140 11.43 6.59 2.41
CA THR A 140 12.13 5.58 1.60
C THR A 140 12.50 4.36 2.44
N PHE A 141 12.14 3.19 1.92
CA PHE A 141 12.48 1.89 2.49
C PHE A 141 13.40 1.11 1.56
N ALA A 142 14.28 0.30 2.14
CA ALA A 142 15.19 -0.57 1.38
C ALA A 142 15.27 -1.96 2.01
N TYR A 143 15.39 -3.01 1.19
CA TYR A 143 15.59 -4.36 1.71
C TYR A 143 16.98 -4.53 2.34
N SER A 144 17.01 -4.88 3.62
CA SER A 144 18.21 -5.25 4.36
C SER A 144 18.45 -6.76 4.22
N ARG A 145 19.52 -7.15 3.51
CA ARG A 145 19.94 -8.57 3.44
C ARG A 145 20.32 -9.14 4.81
N ARG A 146 20.78 -8.27 5.74
CA ARG A 146 21.15 -8.66 7.10
C ARG A 146 19.92 -8.98 7.94
N ASP A 147 18.93 -8.08 7.91
CA ASP A 147 17.72 -8.18 8.74
C ASP A 147 16.59 -8.96 8.03
N LYS A 148 16.79 -9.29 6.75
CA LYS A 148 15.84 -10.00 5.87
C LYS A 148 14.47 -9.32 5.81
N THR A 149 14.48 -7.99 5.73
CA THR A 149 13.26 -7.17 5.75
C THR A 149 13.52 -5.77 5.19
N TRP A 150 12.46 -5.02 4.89
CA TRP A 150 12.53 -3.62 4.47
C TRP A 150 12.66 -2.70 5.68
N GLN A 151 13.72 -1.91 5.68
CA GLN A 151 14.05 -0.95 6.73
C GLN A 151 13.86 0.47 6.21
N LEU A 152 13.37 1.38 7.06
CA LEU A 152 13.38 2.81 6.77
C LEU A 152 14.83 3.28 6.61
N VAL A 153 15.13 3.94 5.50
CA VAL A 153 16.50 4.42 5.20
C VAL A 153 16.59 5.93 5.00
N ARG A 154 15.47 6.60 4.77
CA ARG A 154 15.41 8.05 4.61
C ARG A 154 14.00 8.56 4.85
N VAL A 155 13.92 9.70 5.54
CA VAL A 155 12.70 10.53 5.62
C VAL A 155 13.07 11.92 5.14
N GLU A 156 12.25 12.49 4.27
CA GLU A 156 12.35 13.89 3.84
C GLU A 156 11.02 14.57 4.14
N ILE A 157 11.06 15.71 4.84
CA ILE A 157 9.88 16.51 5.17
C ILE A 157 10.15 17.93 4.73
N ASP A 158 9.19 18.54 4.04
CA ASP A 158 9.25 19.94 3.63
C ASP A 158 7.96 20.65 4.06
N SER A 159 8.07 21.91 4.47
CA SER A 159 6.90 22.78 4.66
C SER A 159 7.19 24.22 4.28
N PHE A 160 6.18 24.94 3.78
CA PHE A 160 6.30 26.35 3.43
C PHE A 160 4.93 27.06 3.40
N ASP A 161 4.93 28.37 3.65
CA ASP A 161 3.77 29.26 3.42
C ASP A 161 3.70 29.62 1.93
N VAL A 162 2.55 29.40 1.28
CA VAL A 162 2.34 29.71 -0.15
C VAL A 162 2.55 31.18 -0.51
N HIS A 163 2.44 32.11 0.44
CA HIS A 163 2.70 33.54 0.22
C HIS A 163 4.18 33.92 0.35
N ALA A 164 5.02 33.03 0.85
CA ALA A 164 6.44 33.26 1.07
C ALA A 164 7.26 31.96 0.86
N PRO A 165 7.11 31.25 -0.26
CA PRO A 165 7.61 29.87 -0.41
C PRO A 165 9.13 29.75 -0.33
N ASP A 166 9.87 30.81 -0.69
CA ASP A 166 11.33 30.78 -0.70
C ASP A 166 11.92 31.10 0.68
N THR A 167 11.24 31.95 1.46
CA THR A 167 11.76 32.42 2.76
C THR A 167 11.18 31.65 3.95
N SER A 168 10.04 30.98 3.77
CA SER A 168 9.37 30.19 4.82
C SER A 168 9.63 28.69 4.73
N ARG A 169 10.39 28.23 3.71
CA ARG A 169 10.63 26.81 3.53
C ARG A 169 11.51 26.24 4.63
N GLU A 170 11.00 25.20 5.26
CA GLU A 170 11.73 24.36 6.21
C GLU A 170 11.82 22.95 5.64
N SER A 171 13.05 22.45 5.48
CA SER A 171 13.30 21.10 4.98
C SER A 171 14.08 20.29 6.01
N GLN A 172 13.65 19.07 6.28
CA GLN A 172 14.28 18.14 7.21
C GLN A 172 14.59 16.82 6.49
N VAL A 173 15.76 16.27 6.79
CA VAL A 173 16.19 14.96 6.28
C VAL A 173 16.66 14.12 7.46
N HIS A 174 16.00 12.99 7.67
CA HIS A 174 16.35 12.04 8.74
C HIS A 174 16.85 10.72 8.16
N VAL A 175 17.95 10.20 8.70
CA VAL A 175 18.60 8.98 8.24
C VAL A 175 19.10 8.12 9.41
N PRO A 176 19.12 6.78 9.28
CA PRO A 176 19.70 5.92 10.28
C PRO A 176 21.23 5.82 10.12
N PRO A 177 21.99 5.52 11.19
CA PRO A 177 21.53 5.44 12.57
C PRO A 177 21.45 6.80 13.27
N LYS A 178 21.78 7.90 12.56
CA LYS A 178 22.00 9.23 13.15
C LYS A 178 20.75 9.76 13.84
N ASP A 179 19.62 9.75 13.14
CA ASP A 179 18.38 10.37 13.59
C ASP A 179 17.42 9.33 14.19
N PHE A 180 17.48 8.09 13.69
CA PHE A 180 16.69 6.96 14.20
C PHE A 180 17.45 5.63 14.06
N GLY A 181 17.05 4.63 14.83
CA GLY A 181 17.63 3.28 14.81
C GLY A 181 17.14 2.44 13.63
N LYS A 182 16.97 1.14 13.85
CA LYS A 182 16.30 0.27 12.87
C LYS A 182 14.79 0.42 13.01
N ILE A 183 14.11 0.66 11.91
CA ILE A 183 12.65 0.70 11.84
C ILE A 183 12.23 -0.18 10.67
N ASP A 184 11.60 -1.31 11.00
CA ASP A 184 10.99 -2.18 10.00
C ASP A 184 9.81 -1.46 9.34
N PHE A 185 9.60 -1.72 8.06
CA PHE A 185 8.47 -1.17 7.32
C PHE A 185 7.12 -1.45 8.01
N ALA A 186 6.91 -2.61 8.62
CA ALA A 186 5.66 -2.91 9.32
C ALA A 186 5.46 -2.09 10.62
N ASP A 187 6.56 -1.62 11.22
CA ASP A 187 6.55 -0.88 12.48
C ASP A 187 6.62 0.64 12.30
N PHE A 188 6.82 1.10 11.06
CA PHE A 188 6.95 2.50 10.73
C PHE A 188 5.65 3.27 10.98
N ASP A 189 5.78 4.41 11.63
CA ASP A 189 4.71 5.33 11.93
C ASP A 189 5.26 6.78 11.76
N PRO A 190 4.71 7.56 10.81
CA PRO A 190 5.20 8.90 10.50
C PRO A 190 5.13 9.86 11.70
N ASP A 191 4.24 9.63 12.67
CA ASP A 191 4.07 10.50 13.83
C ASP A 191 5.02 10.14 14.99
N ASN A 192 5.67 8.97 14.92
CA ASN A 192 6.37 8.39 16.06
C ASN A 192 7.80 7.88 15.76
N TYR A 193 8.28 7.92 14.52
CA TYR A 193 9.58 7.31 14.14
C TYR A 193 10.83 7.94 14.78
N LEU A 194 10.77 9.19 15.25
CA LEU A 194 11.88 9.86 15.95
C LEU A 194 11.88 9.61 17.47
N LYS A 195 10.82 9.03 18.03
CA LYS A 195 10.76 8.74 19.45
C LYS A 195 11.73 7.59 19.75
N LYS A 196 12.63 7.79 20.74
CA LYS A 196 13.51 6.72 21.23
C LYS A 196 12.62 5.57 21.74
N ARG A 197 12.65 4.43 21.04
CA ARG A 197 12.05 3.18 21.50
C ARG A 197 12.99 2.45 22.45
#